data_AF-K9WJK1-F1
#
_entry.id   AF-K9WJK1-F1
#
_cell.length_a   1.000
_cell.length_b   1.000
_cell.length_c   1.000
_cell.angle_alpha   90.00
_cell.angle_beta   90.00
_cell.angle_gamma   90.00
#
_symmetry.space_group_name_H-M   'P 1'
#
loop_
_entity.id
_entity.type
_entity.pdbx_description
1 polymer ?
#
loop_
_entity_poly.entity_id
_entity_poly.type
_entity_poly.pdbx_seq_one_letter_code
_entity_poly.pdbx_strand_id
1 'polypeptide(L)'
;MSKRVRSRIRGRNTIGDFLSHASVGFQKIKSVKSKPKGYKRGRSPVVLLFLLLVWSISLGWGMAISFGSPPGVSAQIAPGIPAQPDLIAQGTAEQTGTVDPITPRYQLGKELYLENCASCHVPLPPEVLPSETWRRLLLEPEQHFGQQLKPLIGPVLITMWDYIRAYSRPEEAKKPLPYRISESPYFKALHPRVKFSQTVKPASCVICHPGAAQYNYRRLTPEWENSP
;
A
#
# COMPACT_ATOMS: atom_id res chain seq x y z
N MET A 1 42.69 40.55 -25.56
CA MET A 1 43.05 41.32 -24.34
C MET A 1 42.24 40.75 -23.18
N SER A 2 42.87 39.96 -22.29
CA SER A 2 43.26 40.34 -20.92
C SER A 2 42.11 40.12 -19.92
N LYS A 3 42.21 39.44 -18.77
CA LYS A 3 43.26 38.65 -18.11
C LYS A 3 42.53 37.86 -16.99
N ARG A 4 43.00 36.65 -16.75
CA ARG A 4 42.64 35.75 -15.64
C ARG A 4 43.11 36.35 -14.31
N VAL A 5 42.26 36.39 -13.27
CA VAL A 5 42.69 36.75 -11.90
C VAL A 5 42.44 35.57 -10.95
N ARG A 6 43.56 34.98 -10.50
CA ARG A 6 43.66 34.07 -9.35
C ARG A 6 43.80 34.92 -8.09
N SER A 7 43.10 34.57 -7.02
CA SER A 7 43.44 35.02 -5.66
C SER A 7 43.68 33.81 -4.78
N ARG A 8 44.81 33.86 -4.07
CA ARG A 8 45.45 32.81 -3.26
C ARG A 8 45.49 33.38 -1.84
N ILE A 9 44.82 32.75 -0.88
CA ILE A 9 44.97 33.10 0.54
C ILE A 9 45.76 31.98 1.22
N ARG A 10 46.78 32.42 1.96
CA ARG A 10 47.84 31.64 2.62
C ARG A 10 47.93 32.17 4.05
N GLY A 11 47.92 31.26 5.03
CA GLY A 11 48.27 31.50 6.43
C GLY A 11 48.06 30.17 7.15
N ARG A 12 49.05 29.38 7.59
CA ARG A 12 50.38 29.54 8.21
C ARG A 12 50.33 29.71 9.74
N ASN A 13 50.81 28.63 10.40
CA ASN A 13 51.41 28.49 11.75
C ASN A 13 50.43 28.61 12.94
N THR A 14 50.58 27.90 14.07
CA THR A 14 51.78 27.41 14.77
C THR A 14 51.50 26.13 15.58
N ILE A 15 52.39 25.15 15.45
CA ILE A 15 52.66 24.09 16.44
C ILE A 15 53.70 24.67 17.41
N GLY A 16 53.51 24.49 18.72
CA GLY A 16 54.45 24.97 19.74
C GLY A 16 54.10 24.45 21.13
N ASP A 17 54.76 23.36 21.48
CA ASP A 17 55.22 22.93 22.82
C ASP A 17 54.85 23.79 24.03
N PHE A 18 54.34 23.12 25.07
CA PHE A 18 54.75 23.41 26.44
C PHE A 18 54.79 22.11 27.25
N LEU A 19 56.01 21.54 27.33
CA LEU A 19 56.39 20.55 28.32
C LEU A 19 56.62 21.21 29.69
N SER A 20 56.49 20.38 30.72
CA SER A 20 57.01 20.54 32.09
C SER A 20 56.03 21.15 33.12
N HIS A 21 55.56 20.31 34.04
CA HIS A 21 55.99 20.38 35.44
C HIS A 21 55.47 19.20 36.30
N ALA A 22 56.44 18.59 37.00
CA ALA A 22 56.41 18.08 38.38
C ALA A 22 55.50 16.91 38.82
N SER A 23 56.21 15.83 39.16
CA SER A 23 55.99 14.81 40.20
C SER A 23 55.11 15.21 41.40
N VAL A 24 54.44 14.21 41.99
CA VAL A 24 54.57 13.74 43.39
C VAL A 24 53.36 12.86 43.76
N GLY A 25 53.60 11.74 44.45
CA GLY A 25 52.60 11.17 45.37
C GLY A 25 52.20 9.70 45.15
N PHE A 26 53.11 8.76 45.46
CA PHE A 26 52.77 7.34 45.60
C PHE A 26 52.13 7.11 46.98
N GLN A 27 50.80 7.14 47.09
CA GLN A 27 50.10 6.73 48.32
C GLN A 27 49.79 5.22 48.30
N LYS A 28 50.36 4.54 49.29
CA LYS A 28 50.24 3.10 49.57
C LYS A 28 48.83 2.80 50.10
N ILE A 29 47.93 2.34 49.24
CA ILE A 29 46.60 1.88 49.63
C ILE A 29 46.74 0.50 50.29
N LYS A 30 46.34 0.40 51.57
CA LYS A 30 46.28 -0.86 52.33
C LYS A 30 45.20 -1.77 51.71
N SER A 31 45.56 -3.02 51.40
CA SER A 31 44.61 -4.00 50.89
C SER A 31 43.65 -4.46 51.99
N VAL A 32 42.37 -4.22 51.77
CA VAL A 32 41.29 -4.84 52.56
C VAL A 32 40.98 -6.19 51.94
N LYS A 33 41.29 -7.28 52.65
CA LYS A 33 40.88 -8.65 52.26
C LYS A 33 39.36 -8.79 52.46
N SER A 34 38.59 -8.65 51.39
CA SER A 34 37.19 -9.10 51.36
C SER A 34 37.12 -10.57 50.91
N LYS A 35 36.51 -11.43 51.74
CA LYS A 35 36.21 -12.84 51.42
C LYS A 35 35.23 -12.93 50.24
N PRO A 36 35.38 -13.88 49.30
CA PRO A 36 34.40 -14.06 48.24
C PRO A 36 33.22 -14.88 48.78
N LYS A 37 32.02 -14.28 48.84
CA LYS A 37 30.77 -15.06 48.84
C LYS A 37 30.35 -15.26 47.39
N GLY A 38 30.60 -16.47 46.89
CA GLY A 38 30.15 -16.89 45.57
C GLY A 38 28.65 -16.99 45.50
N TYR A 39 28.07 -16.32 44.51
CA TYR A 39 26.88 -16.83 43.81
C TYR A 39 27.05 -16.46 42.34
N LYS A 40 27.75 -17.31 41.58
CA LYS A 40 27.70 -17.24 40.12
C LYS A 40 26.30 -17.69 39.70
N ARG A 41 25.36 -16.75 39.56
CA ARG A 41 24.13 -16.97 38.80
C ARG A 41 24.53 -17.06 37.33
N GLY A 42 24.97 -18.25 36.90
CA GLY A 42 24.97 -18.59 35.50
C GLY A 42 23.52 -18.49 35.03
N ARG A 43 23.19 -17.48 34.22
CA ARG A 43 21.93 -17.47 33.48
C ARG A 43 21.98 -18.68 32.56
N SER A 44 21.35 -19.77 33.00
CA SER A 44 21.33 -21.00 32.23
C SER A 44 20.60 -20.72 30.92
N PRO A 45 21.21 -21.02 29.75
CA PRO A 45 20.55 -20.84 28.45
C PRO A 45 19.24 -21.64 28.38
N VAL A 46 19.14 -22.72 29.15
CA VAL A 46 17.91 -23.51 29.30
C VAL A 46 16.79 -22.69 29.94
N VAL A 47 17.09 -21.89 30.97
CA VAL A 47 16.07 -21.02 31.60
C VAL A 47 15.58 -19.96 30.63
N LEU A 48 16.47 -19.41 29.80
CA LEU A 48 16.11 -18.45 28.75
C LEU A 48 15.25 -19.08 27.64
N LEU A 49 15.59 -20.30 27.21
CA LEU A 49 14.80 -21.06 26.24
C LEU A 49 13.40 -21.39 26.78
N PHE A 50 13.29 -21.84 28.03
CA PHE A 50 12.00 -22.08 28.66
C PHE A 50 11.17 -20.79 28.77
N LEU A 51 11.80 -19.67 29.13
CA LEU A 51 11.12 -18.37 29.22
C LEU A 51 10.59 -17.92 27.85
N LEU A 52 11.40 -18.06 26.79
CA LEU A 52 10.99 -17.75 25.42
C LEU A 52 9.87 -18.67 24.92
N LEU A 53 9.95 -19.97 25.21
CA LEU A 53 8.96 -20.95 24.79
C LEU A 53 7.62 -20.69 25.48
N VAL A 54 7.62 -20.41 26.78
CA VAL A 54 6.42 -20.00 27.54
C VAL A 54 5.84 -18.69 27.00
N TRP A 55 6.69 -17.73 26.65
CA TRP A 55 6.25 -16.45 26.08
C TRP A 55 5.61 -16.62 24.70
N SER A 56 6.19 -17.46 23.84
CA SER A 56 5.64 -17.81 22.52
C SER A 56 4.30 -18.56 22.63
N ILE A 57 4.17 -19.50 23.57
CA ILE A 57 2.90 -20.21 23.80
C ILE A 57 1.83 -19.23 24.31
N SER A 58 2.18 -18.31 25.21
CA SER A 58 1.23 -17.32 25.75
C SER A 58 0.71 -16.38 24.66
N LEU A 59 1.59 -15.96 23.73
CA LEU A 59 1.18 -15.15 22.57
C LEU A 59 0.36 -15.96 21.55
N GLY A 60 0.69 -17.25 21.36
CA GLY A 60 -0.07 -18.15 20.48
C GLY A 60 -1.48 -18.46 21.01
N TRP A 61 -1.64 -18.62 22.32
CA TRP A 61 -2.94 -18.85 22.96
C TRP A 61 -3.77 -17.55 23.03
N GLY A 62 -3.14 -16.38 23.15
CA GLY A 62 -3.83 -15.09 23.11
C GLY A 62 -4.50 -14.77 21.77
N MET A 63 -3.96 -15.27 20.65
CA MET A 63 -4.54 -15.08 19.32
C MET A 63 -5.64 -16.10 18.97
N ALA A 64 -5.76 -17.21 19.71
CA ALA A 64 -6.78 -18.23 19.46
C ALA A 64 -8.15 -17.92 20.08
N ILE A 65 -8.25 -16.91 20.96
CA ILE A 65 -9.49 -16.59 21.69
C ILE A 65 -10.20 -15.34 21.11
N SER A 66 -9.55 -14.56 20.24
CA SER A 66 -10.16 -13.34 19.64
C SER A 66 -10.86 -13.55 18.30
N PHE A 67 -10.89 -14.79 17.77
CA PHE A 67 -11.73 -15.18 16.64
C PHE A 67 -12.71 -16.29 17.05
N GLY A 68 -13.41 -16.07 18.17
CA GLY A 68 -14.60 -16.83 18.50
C GLY A 68 -15.73 -16.42 17.54
N SER A 69 -16.00 -17.25 16.54
CA SER A 69 -17.19 -17.16 15.69
C SER A 69 -18.46 -17.07 16.56
N PRO A 70 -19.49 -16.31 16.16
CA PRO A 70 -20.75 -16.24 16.91
C PRO A 70 -21.39 -17.63 17.02
N PRO A 71 -22.02 -17.97 18.16
CA PRO A 71 -22.70 -19.24 18.34
C PRO A 71 -23.98 -19.24 17.52
N GLY A 72 -23.96 -19.88 16.35
CA GLY A 72 -25.14 -19.94 15.48
C GLY A 72 -25.06 -20.80 14.23
N VAL A 73 -23.93 -21.46 13.95
CA VAL A 73 -23.83 -22.34 12.77
C VAL A 73 -23.40 -23.74 13.20
N SER A 74 -24.35 -24.48 13.76
CA SER A 74 -24.24 -25.94 13.80
C SER A 74 -24.45 -26.46 12.39
N ALA A 75 -23.36 -26.83 11.71
CA ALA A 75 -23.43 -27.58 10.46
C ALA A 75 -23.99 -28.98 10.75
N GLN A 76 -25.32 -29.12 10.67
CA GLN A 76 -25.98 -30.41 10.61
C GLN A 76 -25.83 -30.93 9.17
N ILE A 77 -24.89 -31.85 8.97
CA ILE A 77 -24.74 -32.59 7.73
C ILE A 77 -25.84 -33.63 7.69
N ALA A 78 -26.92 -33.37 6.94
CA ALA A 78 -27.89 -34.38 6.58
C ALA A 78 -27.25 -35.37 5.57
N PRO A 79 -27.38 -36.69 5.77
CA PRO A 79 -26.85 -37.66 4.81
C PRO A 79 -27.79 -37.75 3.60
N GLY A 80 -27.31 -37.38 2.41
CA GLY A 80 -28.07 -37.62 1.17
C GLY A 80 -27.88 -36.64 0.01
N ILE A 81 -27.01 -35.63 0.07
CA ILE A 81 -26.79 -34.71 -1.05
C ILE A 81 -25.52 -35.13 -1.81
N PRO A 82 -25.57 -35.42 -3.13
CA PRO A 82 -24.38 -35.71 -3.91
C PRO A 82 -23.47 -34.48 -3.93
N ALA A 83 -22.17 -34.70 -3.72
CA ALA A 83 -21.16 -33.65 -3.69
C ALA A 83 -21.15 -32.87 -5.01
N GLN A 84 -21.77 -31.70 -5.03
CA GLN A 84 -21.58 -30.70 -6.09
C GLN A 84 -20.28 -29.93 -5.76
N PRO A 85 -19.26 -29.97 -6.63
CA PRO A 85 -17.98 -29.29 -6.37
C PRO A 85 -18.08 -27.76 -6.41
N ASP A 86 -19.25 -27.19 -6.74
CA ASP A 86 -19.40 -25.75 -6.98
C ASP A 86 -19.64 -24.91 -5.71
N LEU A 87 -19.94 -25.54 -4.56
CA LEU A 87 -20.28 -24.79 -3.33
C LEU A 87 -19.06 -24.38 -2.48
N ILE A 88 -17.87 -24.94 -2.73
CA ILE A 88 -16.65 -24.51 -2.04
C ILE A 88 -16.08 -23.22 -2.66
N ALA A 89 -16.42 -22.90 -3.91
CA ALA A 89 -15.99 -21.68 -4.60
C ALA A 89 -16.80 -20.43 -4.21
N GLN A 90 -17.95 -20.59 -3.55
CA GLN A 90 -18.85 -19.48 -3.21
C GLN A 90 -18.56 -18.86 -1.84
N GLY A 91 -17.67 -19.45 -1.04
CA GLY A 91 -17.27 -18.92 0.28
C GLY A 91 -16.25 -17.77 0.26
N THR A 92 -15.71 -17.43 -0.91
CA THR A 92 -14.69 -16.38 -1.11
C THR A 92 -15.07 -15.39 -2.21
N ALA A 93 -16.34 -15.33 -2.61
CA ALA A 93 -16.87 -14.19 -3.36
C ALA A 93 -16.95 -12.98 -2.41
N GLU A 94 -15.78 -12.43 -2.08
CA GLU A 94 -15.66 -11.03 -1.71
C GLU A 94 -16.45 -10.25 -2.75
N GLN A 95 -17.53 -9.60 -2.32
CA GLN A 95 -18.43 -8.87 -3.20
C GLN A 95 -17.60 -7.93 -4.07
N THR A 96 -17.39 -8.30 -5.33
CA THR A 96 -16.47 -7.59 -6.21
C THR A 96 -16.96 -6.15 -6.34
N GLY A 97 -16.25 -5.19 -5.74
CA GLY A 97 -16.64 -3.78 -5.73
C GLY A 97 -16.71 -3.16 -7.14
N THR A 98 -16.19 -3.83 -8.17
CA THR A 98 -16.13 -3.39 -9.56
C THR A 98 -17.17 -4.09 -10.43
N VAL A 99 -17.48 -3.50 -11.60
CA VAL A 99 -18.47 -4.01 -12.56
C VAL A 99 -18.09 -5.38 -13.12
N ASP A 100 -16.80 -5.58 -13.42
CA ASP A 100 -16.28 -6.86 -13.89
C ASP A 100 -15.53 -7.58 -12.74
N PRO A 101 -15.68 -8.92 -12.60
CA PRO A 101 -14.91 -9.69 -11.62
C PRO A 101 -13.41 -9.66 -11.95
N ILE A 102 -12.59 -9.47 -10.92
CA ILE A 102 -11.14 -9.46 -11.07
C ILE A 102 -10.60 -10.89 -10.99
N THR A 103 -10.02 -11.40 -12.07
CA THR A 103 -9.44 -12.75 -12.07
C THR A 103 -8.15 -12.80 -11.24
N PRO A 104 -7.76 -13.95 -10.65
CA PRO A 104 -6.56 -14.06 -9.82
C PRO A 104 -5.27 -13.57 -10.50
N ARG A 105 -5.18 -13.69 -11.84
CA ARG A 105 -4.04 -13.20 -12.62
C ARG A 105 -3.83 -11.69 -12.52
N TYR A 106 -4.89 -10.91 -12.35
CA TYR A 106 -4.84 -9.44 -12.34
C TYR A 106 -4.91 -8.85 -10.92
N GLN A 107 -5.02 -9.68 -9.89
CA GLN A 107 -5.16 -9.22 -8.51
C GLN A 107 -3.97 -8.36 -8.06
N LEU A 108 -2.74 -8.79 -8.34
CA LEU A 108 -1.54 -8.01 -8.02
C LEU A 108 -1.49 -6.68 -8.78
N GLY A 109 -1.91 -6.66 -10.05
CA GLY A 109 -1.98 -5.43 -10.83
C GLY A 109 -3.01 -4.44 -10.28
N LYS A 110 -4.15 -4.94 -9.78
CA LYS A 110 -5.15 -4.14 -9.06
C LYS A 110 -4.60 -3.57 -7.75
N GLU A 111 -3.87 -4.36 -6.96
CA GLU A 111 -3.27 -3.89 -5.71
C GLU A 111 -2.27 -2.76 -5.97
N LEU A 112 -1.36 -2.95 -6.93
CA LEU A 112 -0.42 -1.91 -7.36
C LEU A 112 -1.14 -0.67 -7.91
N TYR A 113 -2.25 -0.85 -8.63
CA TYR A 113 -3.09 0.27 -9.08
C TYR A 113 -3.63 1.08 -7.90
N LEU A 114 -4.20 0.43 -6.89
CA LEU A 114 -4.75 1.12 -5.72
C LEU A 114 -3.65 1.83 -4.91
N GLU A 115 -2.49 1.18 -4.72
CA GLU A 115 -1.34 1.79 -4.02
C GLU A 115 -0.85 3.08 -4.68
N ASN A 116 -0.87 3.14 -6.00
CA ASN A 116 -0.28 4.25 -6.76
C ASN A 116 -1.31 5.29 -7.23
N CYS A 117 -2.59 4.94 -7.31
CA CYS A 117 -3.63 5.81 -7.89
C CYS A 117 -4.76 6.20 -6.91
N ALA A 118 -4.80 5.65 -5.69
CA ALA A 118 -5.85 5.97 -4.69
C ALA A 118 -5.42 7.02 -3.64
N SER A 119 -4.24 7.64 -3.78
CA SER A 119 -3.69 8.55 -2.76
C SER A 119 -4.20 9.99 -2.86
N CYS A 120 -4.46 10.49 -4.07
CA CYS A 120 -4.87 11.88 -4.32
C CYS A 120 -6.37 12.04 -4.57
N HIS A 121 -7.01 11.01 -5.11
CA HIS A 121 -8.43 10.97 -5.42
C HIS A 121 -8.94 9.54 -5.31
N VAL A 122 -10.26 9.35 -5.38
CA VAL A 122 -10.83 8.00 -5.44
C VAL A 122 -10.27 7.25 -6.66
N PRO A 123 -9.89 5.97 -6.52
CA PRO A 123 -9.33 5.18 -7.61
C PRO A 123 -10.39 4.90 -8.66
N LEU A 124 -10.24 5.46 -9.86
CA LEU A 124 -11.20 5.33 -10.94
C LEU A 124 -11.15 3.91 -11.55
N PRO A 125 -12.27 3.24 -11.83
CA PRO A 125 -12.23 1.95 -12.49
C PRO A 125 -11.66 2.07 -13.93
N PRO A 126 -10.78 1.17 -14.40
CA PRO A 126 -10.24 1.21 -15.77
C PRO A 126 -11.30 1.32 -16.86
N GLU A 127 -12.52 0.82 -16.61
CA GLU A 127 -13.67 0.81 -17.51
C GLU A 127 -14.14 2.23 -17.90
N VAL A 128 -13.81 3.27 -17.14
CA VAL A 128 -14.32 4.62 -17.39
C VAL A 128 -13.55 5.40 -18.45
N LEU A 129 -12.38 4.92 -18.87
CA LEU A 129 -11.50 5.59 -19.84
C LEU A 129 -10.92 4.60 -20.86
N PRO A 130 -10.58 5.06 -22.07
CA PRO A 130 -9.91 4.22 -23.04
C PRO A 130 -8.51 3.79 -22.60
N SER A 131 -8.07 2.63 -23.08
CA SER A 131 -6.72 2.08 -22.83
C SER A 131 -5.63 3.07 -23.21
N GLU A 132 -5.79 3.79 -24.32
CA GLU A 132 -4.81 4.78 -24.80
C GLU A 132 -4.71 5.99 -23.86
N THR A 133 -5.83 6.41 -23.26
CA THR A 133 -5.85 7.50 -22.26
C THR A 133 -5.12 7.06 -21.00
N TRP A 134 -5.38 5.85 -20.51
CA TRP A 134 -4.65 5.29 -19.38
C TRP A 134 -3.15 5.20 -19.65
N ARG A 135 -2.75 4.69 -20.81
CA ARG A 135 -1.35 4.62 -21.21
C ARG A 135 -0.71 6.01 -21.17
N ARG A 136 -1.40 7.03 -21.68
CA ARG A 136 -0.91 8.41 -21.65
C ARG A 136 -0.72 8.92 -20.22
N LEU A 137 -1.70 8.72 -19.35
CA LEU A 137 -1.64 9.13 -17.93
C LEU A 137 -0.48 8.46 -17.18
N LEU A 138 -0.11 7.23 -17.54
CA LEU A 138 0.99 6.50 -16.91
C LEU A 138 2.38 6.88 -17.46
N LEU A 139 2.46 7.23 -18.75
CA LEU A 139 3.74 7.53 -19.43
C LEU A 139 4.10 9.01 -19.41
N GLU A 140 3.12 9.90 -19.21
CA GLU A 140 3.29 11.36 -19.08
C GLU A 140 2.92 11.80 -17.64
N PRO A 141 3.67 11.38 -16.59
CA PRO A 141 3.31 11.61 -15.19
C PRO A 141 3.25 13.10 -14.79
N GLU A 142 3.88 13.99 -15.55
CA GLU A 142 3.77 15.45 -15.44
C GLU A 142 2.45 16.01 -16.01
N GLN A 143 1.79 15.26 -16.89
CA GLN A 143 0.46 15.55 -17.39
C GLN A 143 -0.55 14.82 -16.47
N HIS A 144 -0.74 15.33 -15.26
CA HIS A 144 -1.75 14.81 -14.34
C HIS A 144 -2.55 15.94 -13.69
N PHE A 145 -3.25 16.71 -14.52
CA PHE A 145 -4.20 17.76 -14.10
C PHE A 145 -3.59 18.83 -13.16
N GLY A 146 -2.36 19.24 -13.45
CA GLY A 146 -1.62 20.22 -12.64
C GLY A 146 -0.82 19.61 -11.48
N GLN A 147 -0.83 18.28 -11.36
CA GLN A 147 0.03 17.53 -10.43
C GLN A 147 1.10 16.74 -11.19
N GLN A 148 2.18 16.44 -10.48
CA GLN A 148 3.25 15.55 -10.97
C GLN A 148 3.20 14.23 -10.21
N LEU A 149 2.98 13.13 -10.92
CA LEU A 149 3.02 11.79 -10.36
C LEU A 149 4.46 11.33 -10.17
N LYS A 150 4.66 10.47 -9.16
CA LYS A 150 5.91 9.71 -9.04
C LYS A 150 5.99 8.75 -10.25
N PRO A 151 7.06 8.79 -11.05
CA PRO A 151 7.20 7.88 -12.18
C PRO A 151 7.20 6.42 -11.73
N LEU A 152 6.43 5.58 -12.43
CA LEU A 152 6.42 4.14 -12.24
C LEU A 152 7.33 3.50 -13.29
N ILE A 153 8.22 2.60 -12.84
CA ILE A 153 9.20 1.96 -13.71
C ILE A 153 9.28 0.46 -13.44
N GLY A 154 9.72 -0.28 -14.44
CA GLY A 154 10.01 -1.71 -14.32
C GLY A 154 8.76 -2.56 -14.04
N PRO A 155 8.87 -3.62 -13.20
CA PRO A 155 7.81 -4.59 -12.99
C PRO A 155 6.49 -3.97 -12.49
N VAL A 156 6.56 -2.96 -11.63
CA VAL A 156 5.36 -2.30 -11.06
C VAL A 156 4.50 -1.71 -12.17
N LEU A 157 5.11 -0.95 -13.10
CA LEU A 157 4.39 -0.36 -14.23
C LEU A 157 3.78 -1.44 -15.11
N ILE A 158 4.54 -2.49 -15.44
CA ILE A 158 4.08 -3.57 -16.35
C ILE A 158 2.89 -4.32 -15.73
N THR A 159 3.01 -4.75 -14.48
CA THR A 159 1.96 -5.53 -13.79
C THR A 159 0.69 -4.70 -13.58
N MET A 160 0.84 -3.42 -13.19
CA MET A 160 -0.30 -2.51 -13.06
C MET A 160 -0.95 -2.22 -14.41
N TRP A 161 -0.15 -2.01 -15.46
CA TRP A 161 -0.64 -1.77 -16.80
C TRP A 161 -1.37 -2.99 -17.40
N ASP A 162 -0.90 -4.20 -17.12
CA ASP A 162 -1.61 -5.43 -17.52
C ASP A 162 -3.02 -5.50 -16.93
N TYR A 163 -3.20 -5.09 -15.67
CA TYR A 163 -4.52 -4.94 -15.06
C TYR A 163 -5.34 -3.85 -15.76
N ILE A 164 -4.82 -2.63 -15.86
CA ILE A 164 -5.56 -1.51 -16.44
C ILE A 164 -5.99 -1.81 -17.88
N ARG A 165 -5.10 -2.38 -18.71
CA ARG A 165 -5.40 -2.76 -20.09
C ARG A 165 -6.47 -3.84 -20.18
N ALA A 166 -6.47 -4.83 -19.27
CA ALA A 166 -7.45 -5.91 -19.28
C ALA A 166 -8.87 -5.43 -18.94
N TYR A 167 -8.99 -4.38 -18.11
CA TYR A 167 -10.27 -3.85 -17.64
C TYR A 167 -10.66 -2.51 -18.29
N SER A 168 -9.86 -2.00 -19.23
CA SER A 168 -10.23 -0.89 -20.11
C SER A 168 -10.60 -1.40 -21.51
N ARG A 169 -11.00 -0.50 -22.40
CA ARG A 169 -11.34 -0.80 -23.79
C ARG A 169 -10.61 0.17 -24.72
N PRO A 170 -10.12 -0.28 -25.89
CA PRO A 170 -9.39 0.59 -26.82
C PRO A 170 -10.35 1.54 -27.55
N GLU A 171 -9.95 2.79 -27.73
CA GLU A 171 -10.68 3.76 -28.56
C GLU A 171 -10.42 3.50 -30.05
N GLU A 172 -11.38 3.81 -30.91
CA GLU A 172 -11.19 3.73 -32.36
C GLU A 172 -10.16 4.78 -32.83
N ALA A 173 -9.22 4.38 -33.69
CA ALA A 173 -8.09 5.22 -34.12
C ALA A 173 -8.49 6.58 -34.77
N LYS A 174 -9.72 6.72 -35.26
CA LYS A 174 -10.22 7.95 -35.91
C LYS A 174 -11.02 8.87 -34.96
N LYS A 175 -11.27 8.45 -33.73
CA LYS A 175 -12.01 9.24 -32.74
C LYS A 175 -11.05 10.07 -31.89
N PRO A 176 -11.43 11.30 -31.47
CA PRO A 176 -10.65 12.05 -30.50
C PRO A 176 -10.52 11.24 -29.20
N LEU A 177 -9.29 11.11 -28.70
CA LEU A 177 -9.03 10.39 -27.46
C LEU A 177 -9.46 11.25 -26.26
N PRO A 178 -10.52 10.88 -25.51
CA PRO A 178 -10.97 11.66 -24.36
C PRO A 178 -9.93 11.60 -23.25
N TYR A 179 -9.58 12.78 -22.70
CA TYR A 179 -8.65 12.87 -21.59
C TYR A 179 -9.35 13.07 -20.24
N ARG A 180 -10.62 13.48 -20.26
CA ARG A 180 -11.47 13.59 -19.07
C ARG A 180 -12.55 12.51 -19.06
N ILE A 181 -12.87 12.02 -17.87
CA ILE A 181 -13.92 11.03 -17.64
C ILE A 181 -15.26 11.50 -18.20
N SER A 182 -15.61 12.77 -18.02
CA SER A 182 -16.85 13.36 -18.53
C SER A 182 -16.97 13.34 -20.06
N GLU A 183 -15.84 13.29 -20.76
CA GLU A 183 -15.79 13.25 -22.23
C GLU A 183 -15.86 11.81 -22.74
N SER A 184 -15.46 10.83 -21.91
CA SER A 184 -15.35 9.42 -22.26
C SER A 184 -16.68 8.79 -22.68
N PRO A 185 -16.72 8.12 -23.85
CA PRO A 185 -17.91 7.38 -24.27
C PRO A 185 -18.20 6.19 -23.34
N TYR A 186 -17.17 5.55 -22.79
CA TYR A 186 -17.34 4.43 -21.85
C TYR A 186 -18.00 4.87 -20.55
N PHE A 187 -17.57 6.00 -19.99
CA PHE A 187 -18.21 6.57 -18.80
C PHE A 187 -19.69 6.87 -19.03
N LYS A 188 -20.02 7.46 -20.18
CA LYS A 188 -21.41 7.76 -20.57
C LYS A 188 -22.23 6.49 -20.78
N ALA A 189 -21.65 5.45 -21.38
CA ALA A 189 -22.30 4.16 -21.57
C ALA A 189 -22.59 3.43 -20.24
N LEU A 190 -21.72 3.61 -19.23
CA LEU A 190 -21.94 3.09 -17.88
C LEU A 190 -22.98 3.90 -17.08
N HIS A 191 -23.25 5.16 -17.48
CA HIS A 191 -24.19 6.06 -16.81
C HIS A 191 -25.30 6.58 -17.75
N PRO A 192 -26.04 5.71 -18.47
CA PRO A 192 -26.95 6.13 -19.52
C PRO A 192 -28.15 6.95 -19.01
N ARG A 193 -28.45 6.86 -17.71
CA ARG A 193 -29.62 7.47 -17.07
C ARG A 193 -29.27 8.69 -16.21
N VAL A 194 -27.99 9.04 -16.13
CA VAL A 194 -27.52 10.18 -15.33
C VAL A 194 -27.27 11.36 -16.26
N LYS A 195 -27.99 12.47 -16.01
CA LYS A 195 -27.72 13.74 -16.69
C LYS A 195 -26.72 14.54 -15.85
N PHE A 196 -25.48 14.60 -16.31
CA PHE A 196 -24.44 15.41 -15.66
C PHE A 196 -24.60 16.89 -16.08
N SER A 197 -25.12 17.73 -15.18
CA SER A 197 -25.23 19.18 -15.39
C SER A 197 -23.92 19.94 -15.13
N GLN A 198 -22.98 19.28 -14.46
CA GLN A 198 -21.68 19.82 -14.07
C GLN A 198 -20.55 18.88 -14.51
N THR A 199 -19.34 19.41 -14.64
CA THR A 199 -18.15 18.61 -14.99
C THR A 199 -17.91 17.54 -13.92
N VAL A 200 -17.92 16.28 -14.35
CA VAL A 200 -17.65 15.13 -13.48
C VAL A 200 -16.18 15.15 -13.05
N LYS A 201 -15.95 15.19 -11.74
CA LYS A 201 -14.63 15.11 -11.12
C LYS A 201 -14.49 13.77 -10.39
N PRO A 202 -13.28 13.23 -10.17
CA PRO A 202 -13.10 12.01 -9.39
C PRO A 202 -13.80 12.06 -8.02
N ALA A 203 -13.71 13.20 -7.31
CA ALA A 203 -14.37 13.38 -6.02
C ALA A 203 -15.91 13.31 -6.08
N SER A 204 -16.53 13.53 -7.24
CA SER A 204 -18.00 13.46 -7.38
C SER A 204 -18.53 12.02 -7.45
N CYS A 205 -17.66 11.02 -7.69
CA CYS A 205 -18.07 9.62 -7.76
C CYS A 205 -18.73 9.14 -6.46
N VAL A 206 -18.26 9.62 -5.30
CA VAL A 206 -18.77 9.20 -3.98
C VAL A 206 -20.21 9.65 -3.71
N ILE A 207 -20.72 10.63 -4.47
CA ILE A 207 -22.08 11.15 -4.29
C ILE A 207 -23.11 10.06 -4.54
N CYS A 208 -22.93 9.28 -5.60
CA CYS A 208 -23.80 8.15 -5.93
C CYS A 208 -23.19 6.80 -5.50
N HIS A 209 -21.86 6.70 -5.43
CA HIS A 209 -21.14 5.48 -5.06
C HIS A 209 -20.44 5.64 -3.70
N PRO A 210 -21.12 5.49 -2.55
CA PRO A 210 -20.53 5.74 -1.24
C PRO A 210 -19.33 4.84 -0.92
N GLY A 211 -19.16 3.72 -1.64
CA GLY A 211 -18.02 2.81 -1.51
C GLY A 211 -16.83 3.12 -2.43
N ALA A 212 -16.88 4.17 -3.26
CA ALA A 212 -15.88 4.41 -4.31
C ALA A 212 -14.45 4.62 -3.74
N ALA A 213 -14.34 5.22 -2.54
CA ALA A 213 -13.05 5.36 -1.86
C ALA A 213 -12.42 4.01 -1.48
N GLN A 214 -13.23 2.97 -1.27
CA GLN A 214 -12.81 1.60 -1.01
C GLN A 214 -12.81 0.75 -2.29
N TYR A 215 -12.80 1.39 -3.46
CA TYR A 215 -12.90 0.73 -4.76
C TYR A 215 -14.18 -0.12 -4.94
N ASN A 216 -15.26 0.27 -4.28
CA ASN A 216 -16.58 -0.32 -4.42
C ASN A 216 -17.55 0.65 -5.11
N TYR A 217 -17.70 0.46 -6.42
CA TYR A 217 -18.60 1.16 -7.30
C TYR A 217 -19.93 0.42 -7.51
N ARG A 218 -20.10 -0.81 -6.99
CA ARG A 218 -21.40 -1.50 -7.02
C ARG A 218 -22.37 -0.97 -5.98
N ARG A 219 -21.87 -0.51 -4.84
CA ARG A 219 -22.71 0.10 -3.81
C ARG A 219 -23.20 1.47 -4.30
N LEU A 220 -24.51 1.63 -4.32
CA LEU A 220 -25.20 2.86 -4.72
C LEU A 220 -25.89 3.50 -3.53
N THR A 221 -26.22 4.79 -3.63
CA THR A 221 -27.18 5.41 -2.72
C THR A 221 -28.61 4.94 -3.04
N PRO A 222 -29.56 5.03 -2.08
CA PRO A 222 -30.92 4.50 -2.25
C PRO A 222 -31.65 5.04 -3.49
N GLU A 223 -31.34 6.27 -3.92
CA GLU A 223 -31.95 6.90 -5.10
C GLU A 223 -31.60 6.17 -6.40
N TRP A 224 -30.49 5.42 -6.42
CA TRP A 224 -29.97 4.72 -7.59
C TRP A 224 -30.05 3.19 -7.50
N GLU A 225 -30.24 2.63 -6.30
CA GLU A 225 -30.24 1.18 -6.02
C GLU A 225 -31.28 0.38 -6.83
N ASN A 226 -32.46 0.96 -7.07
CA ASN A 226 -33.57 0.34 -7.80
C ASN A 226 -33.89 1.06 -9.11
N SER A 227 -32.94 1.87 -9.58
CA SER A 227 -33.16 2.65 -10.78
C SER A 227 -33.13 1.66 -11.96
N PRO A 228 -34.20 1.54 -12.78
CA PRO A 228 -34.37 0.50 -13.81
C PRO A 228 -33.35 0.57 -14.95
#